data_AF-A0A7R9DUN7-F1
#
_entry.id   AF-A0A7R9DUN7-F1
#
_cell.length_a   1.000
_cell.length_b   1.000
_cell.length_c   1.000
_cell.angle_alpha   90.00
_cell.angle_beta   90.00
_cell.angle_gamma   90.00
#
_symmetry.space_group_name_H-M   'P 1'
#
loop_
_entity.id
_entity.type
_entity.pdbx_description
1 polymer ?
#
loop_
_entity_poly.entity_id
_entity_poly.type
_entity_poly.pdbx_seq_one_letter_code
_entity_poly.pdbx_strand_id
1 'polypeptide(L)'
;MPAIAVIIGLFLAVMFTVSTVGAADVDEQMLFDFTSRPSVDDWIEQSDTVRTVGMSKAVLVLQKTQVFQRAVFFALLNPQPNGAGFAGMRVLTALDLSTYSQIRLRVRAQGNSSGYKMVLRHKGEDDEPYPTYEQFFQVK
;
A
#
# COMPACT_ATOMS: atom_id res chain seq x y z
N MET A 1 -31.17 13.47 -24.29
CA MET A 1 -29.83 13.88 -23.78
C MET A 1 -29.53 13.00 -22.58
N PRO A 2 -28.51 12.14 -22.57
CA PRO A 2 -28.25 11.32 -21.39
C PRO A 2 -27.54 12.17 -20.32
N ALA A 3 -28.02 12.05 -19.08
CA ALA A 3 -27.48 12.72 -17.91
C ALA A 3 -26.09 12.17 -17.57
N ILE A 4 -25.11 13.06 -17.45
CA ILE A 4 -23.77 12.74 -16.96
C ILE A 4 -23.87 12.70 -15.42
N ALA A 5 -23.87 11.50 -14.85
CA ALA A 5 -23.71 11.32 -13.41
C ALA A 5 -22.23 11.47 -13.06
N VAL A 6 -21.86 12.60 -12.44
CA VAL A 6 -20.51 12.81 -11.90
C VAL A 6 -20.47 12.24 -10.48
N ILE A 7 -19.94 11.03 -10.33
CA ILE A 7 -19.66 10.45 -9.01
C ILE A 7 -18.27 10.92 -8.57
N ILE A 8 -18.22 11.87 -7.63
CA ILE A 8 -16.98 12.37 -7.04
C ILE A 8 -16.61 11.47 -5.86
N GLY A 9 -15.71 10.51 -6.08
CA GLY A 9 -15.06 9.73 -5.01
C GLY A 9 -13.81 10.46 -4.51
N LEU A 10 -13.79 10.82 -3.23
CA LEU A 10 -12.64 11.44 -2.56
C LEU A 10 -11.55 10.38 -2.28
N PHE A 11 -10.30 10.67 -2.64
CA PHE A 11 -9.18 9.72 -2.57
C PHE A 11 -8.12 10.13 -1.52
N LEU A 12 -7.34 9.14 -1.09
CA LEU A 12 -6.73 9.11 0.24
C LEU A 12 -5.20 8.94 0.23
N ALA A 13 -4.50 9.46 1.26
CA ALA A 13 -3.03 9.60 1.34
C ALA A 13 -2.29 8.39 1.92
N VAL A 14 -1.13 8.05 1.35
CA VAL A 14 -0.13 7.13 1.91
C VAL A 14 1.25 7.81 1.93
N MET A 15 1.99 7.65 3.04
CA MET A 15 3.40 8.02 3.26
C MET A 15 4.05 6.89 4.10
N PHE A 16 5.32 6.53 3.87
CA PHE A 16 6.03 5.48 4.64
C PHE A 16 7.35 6.02 5.22
N THR A 17 7.53 5.93 6.54
CA THR A 17 8.78 6.25 7.26
C THR A 17 9.26 5.05 8.07
N VAL A 18 10.53 4.98 8.47
CA VAL A 18 11.09 3.96 9.38
C VAL A 18 11.80 4.69 10.51
N SER A 19 11.84 4.10 11.71
CA SER A 19 12.43 4.78 12.88
C SER A 19 13.03 3.80 13.88
N THR A 20 14.04 4.25 14.62
CA THR A 20 14.60 3.54 15.78
C THR A 20 13.93 3.99 17.09
N VAL A 21 14.03 3.19 18.16
CA VAL A 21 13.62 3.60 19.52
C VAL A 21 14.88 3.66 20.39
N GLY A 22 15.29 4.87 20.76
CA GLY A 22 16.38 5.16 21.69
C GLY A 22 16.42 6.66 21.98
N ALA A 23 16.57 7.04 23.25
CA ALA A 23 16.33 8.40 23.77
C ALA A 23 17.37 9.49 23.37
N ALA A 24 18.10 9.31 22.27
CA ALA A 24 18.98 10.33 21.69
C ALA A 24 19.09 10.06 20.18
N ASP A 25 18.59 11.00 19.37
CA ASP A 25 18.47 10.97 17.91
C ASP A 25 17.76 9.73 17.32
N VAL A 26 16.46 9.91 17.06
CA VAL A 26 15.72 8.99 16.19
C VAL A 26 16.25 9.19 14.77
N ASP A 27 17.19 8.35 14.35
CA ASP A 27 17.52 8.22 12.93
C ASP A 27 16.28 7.67 12.22
N GLU A 28 15.66 8.51 11.39
CA GLU A 28 14.48 8.16 10.59
C GLU A 28 14.88 8.13 9.11
N GLN A 29 14.75 6.96 8.49
CA GLN A 29 14.92 6.83 7.05
C GLN A 29 13.55 6.88 6.37
N MET A 30 13.42 7.79 5.40
CA MET A 30 12.28 7.82 4.50
C MET A 30 12.41 6.71 3.46
N LEU A 31 11.50 5.73 3.47
CA LEU A 31 11.51 4.65 2.48
C LEU A 31 10.86 5.07 1.16
N PHE A 32 9.68 5.71 1.27
CA PHE A 32 8.90 6.13 0.11
C PHE A 32 8.23 7.47 0.38
N ASP A 33 8.79 8.53 -0.21
CA ASP A 33 8.20 9.87 -0.17
C ASP A 33 7.31 10.13 -1.39
N PHE A 34 6.01 9.92 -1.21
CA PHE A 34 5.03 10.19 -2.26
C PHE A 34 4.68 11.67 -2.43
N THR A 35 5.26 12.59 -1.66
CA THR A 35 5.05 14.04 -1.82
C THR A 35 5.95 14.64 -2.90
N SER A 36 7.09 14.00 -3.18
CA SER A 36 8.07 14.46 -4.16
C SER A 36 8.30 13.47 -5.31
N ARG A 37 7.94 12.19 -5.14
CA ARG A 37 8.17 11.14 -6.13
C ARG A 37 7.54 11.45 -7.50
N PRO A 38 8.25 11.20 -8.62
CA PRO A 38 7.72 11.53 -9.96
C PRO A 38 6.59 10.60 -10.42
N SER A 39 6.70 9.28 -10.18
CA SER A 39 5.72 8.27 -10.58
C SER A 39 5.66 7.08 -9.61
N VAL A 40 4.69 6.18 -9.80
CA VAL A 40 4.53 4.92 -9.05
C VAL A 40 4.47 3.72 -9.99
N ASP A 41 5.04 3.83 -11.18
CA ASP A 41 4.93 2.83 -12.25
C ASP A 41 5.70 1.53 -11.93
N ASP A 42 6.64 1.59 -10.98
CA ASP A 42 7.36 0.44 -10.42
C ASP A 42 6.54 -0.34 -9.38
N TRP A 43 5.37 0.16 -8.99
CA TRP A 43 4.45 -0.56 -8.12
C TRP A 43 3.54 -1.46 -8.95
N ILE A 44 3.63 -2.75 -8.67
CA ILE A 44 2.93 -3.81 -9.39
C ILE A 44 1.72 -4.24 -8.58
N GLU A 45 0.58 -4.39 -9.25
CA GLU A 45 -0.62 -4.95 -8.62
C GLU A 45 -0.38 -6.41 -8.20
N GLN A 46 -0.80 -6.75 -6.98
CA GLN A 46 -0.83 -8.11 -6.47
C GLN A 46 -2.21 -8.38 -5.85
N SER A 47 -3.09 -8.97 -6.65
CA SER A 47 -4.48 -9.28 -6.28
C SER A 47 -4.82 -10.72 -6.69
N ASP A 48 -5.94 -11.25 -6.23
CA ASP A 48 -6.45 -12.62 -6.47
C ASP A 48 -6.93 -12.91 -7.92
N THR A 49 -6.35 -12.23 -8.92
CA THR A 49 -6.76 -12.21 -10.34
C THR A 49 -6.64 -13.53 -11.11
N VAL A 50 -5.88 -14.51 -10.63
CA VAL A 50 -5.61 -15.77 -11.37
C VAL A 50 -6.75 -16.80 -11.21
N ARG A 51 -7.72 -16.53 -10.32
CA ARG A 51 -8.85 -17.44 -10.06
C ARG A 51 -10.08 -17.02 -10.86
N THR A 52 -10.90 -17.99 -11.27
CA THR A 52 -12.18 -17.76 -11.98
C THR A 52 -13.19 -16.98 -11.13
N VAL A 53 -13.00 -16.98 -9.81
CA VAL A 53 -13.77 -16.26 -8.80
C VAL A 53 -12.78 -15.55 -7.88
N GLY A 54 -13.14 -14.40 -7.29
CA GLY A 54 -12.18 -13.63 -6.51
C GLY A 54 -11.38 -12.65 -7.37
N MET A 55 -12.01 -11.87 -8.26
CA MET A 55 -11.29 -10.93 -9.15
C MET A 55 -11.19 -9.55 -8.53
N SER A 56 -10.44 -9.43 -7.42
CA SER A 56 -10.23 -8.12 -6.80
C SER A 56 -9.25 -7.29 -7.63
N LYS A 57 -9.31 -5.98 -7.45
CA LYS A 57 -8.44 -5.03 -8.13
C LYS A 57 -7.80 -4.06 -7.14
N ALA A 58 -6.51 -3.80 -7.32
CA ALA A 58 -5.80 -2.70 -6.71
C ALA A 58 -5.19 -1.77 -7.77
N VAL A 59 -5.04 -0.50 -7.39
CA VAL A 59 -4.26 0.50 -8.13
C VAL A 59 -3.59 1.43 -7.11
N LEU A 60 -2.33 1.79 -7.37
CA LEU A 60 -1.65 2.92 -6.72
C LEU A 60 -1.49 4.04 -7.75
N VAL A 61 -1.94 5.25 -7.42
CA VAL A 61 -1.74 6.44 -8.27
C VAL A 61 -1.20 7.60 -7.47
N LEU A 62 -0.49 8.52 -8.12
CA LEU A 62 -0.18 9.82 -7.53
C LEU A 62 -1.32 10.80 -7.79
N GLN A 63 -1.91 11.34 -6.73
CA GLN A 63 -2.77 12.50 -6.81
C GLN A 63 -1.90 13.75 -6.69
N LYS A 64 -1.74 14.47 -7.79
CA LYS A 64 -1.00 15.74 -7.84
C LYS A 64 -1.98 16.91 -7.93
N THR A 65 -1.79 17.91 -7.08
CA THR A 65 -2.50 19.20 -7.13
C THR A 65 -1.48 20.33 -7.17
N GLN A 66 -1.93 21.57 -7.28
CA GLN A 66 -1.05 22.73 -7.20
C GLN A 66 -0.42 22.91 -5.79
N VAL A 67 -1.04 22.34 -4.75
CA VAL A 67 -0.65 22.59 -3.35
C VAL A 67 0.05 21.38 -2.71
N PHE A 68 -0.33 20.17 -3.12
CA PHE A 68 0.23 18.93 -2.56
C PHE A 68 0.23 17.80 -3.57
N GLN A 69 1.06 16.81 -3.27
CA GLN A 69 1.07 15.50 -3.90
C GLN A 69 0.96 14.40 -2.83
N ARG A 70 0.29 13.30 -3.16
CA ARG A 70 0.23 12.08 -2.33
C ARG A 70 0.00 10.85 -3.18
N ALA A 71 0.35 9.68 -2.66
CA ALA A 71 -0.12 8.42 -3.22
C ALA A 71 -1.55 8.12 -2.75
N VAL A 72 -2.31 7.53 -3.64
CA VAL A 72 -3.66 6.99 -3.43
C VAL A 72 -3.62 5.51 -3.75
N PHE A 73 -3.80 4.70 -2.72
CA PHE A 73 -4.08 3.28 -2.86
C PHE A 73 -5.59 3.08 -2.93
N PHE A 74 -6.06 2.44 -4.00
CA PHE A 74 -7.44 2.04 -4.18
C PHE A 74 -7.51 0.52 -4.27
N ALA A 75 -8.45 -0.07 -3.54
CA ALA A 75 -8.76 -1.49 -3.59
C ALA A 75 -10.26 -1.69 -3.81
N LEU A 76 -10.59 -2.49 -4.82
CA LEU A 76 -11.92 -3.03 -5.07
C LEU A 76 -11.86 -4.53 -4.76
N LEU A 77 -12.39 -4.92 -3.60
CA LEU A 77 -12.46 -6.32 -3.21
C LEU A 77 -13.65 -6.99 -3.87
N ASN A 78 -13.41 -8.14 -4.49
CA ASN A 78 -14.45 -9.00 -5.03
C ASN A 78 -14.24 -10.42 -4.47
N PRO A 79 -14.52 -10.65 -3.18
CA PRO A 79 -14.17 -11.89 -2.50
C PRO A 79 -14.92 -13.10 -3.08
N GLN A 80 -14.34 -14.27 -2.91
CA GLN A 80 -14.99 -15.55 -3.17
C GLN A 80 -16.24 -15.75 -2.28
N PRO A 81 -17.15 -16.70 -2.60
CA PRO A 81 -18.34 -16.96 -1.78
C PRO A 81 -18.06 -17.31 -0.31
N ASN A 82 -16.87 -17.83 -0.01
CA ASN A 82 -16.41 -18.09 1.35
C ASN A 82 -15.82 -16.85 2.06
N GLY A 83 -15.86 -15.68 1.42
CA GLY A 83 -15.32 -14.41 1.91
C GLY A 83 -13.83 -14.20 1.61
N ALA A 84 -13.12 -15.16 1.03
CA ALA A 84 -11.70 -15.03 0.75
C ALA A 84 -11.42 -14.14 -0.46
N GLY A 85 -10.68 -13.06 -0.27
CA GLY A 85 -10.12 -12.28 -1.36
C GLY A 85 -9.12 -11.23 -0.87
N PHE A 86 -8.27 -10.74 -1.78
CA PHE A 86 -7.31 -9.70 -1.46
C PHE A 86 -6.95 -8.87 -2.70
N ALA A 87 -6.63 -7.59 -2.45
CA ALA A 87 -6.06 -6.70 -3.44
C ALA A 87 -4.95 -5.88 -2.79
N GLY A 88 -3.82 -5.76 -3.48
CA GLY A 88 -2.63 -5.13 -2.93
C GLY A 88 -1.70 -4.60 -4.02
N MET A 89 -0.67 -3.89 -3.57
CA MET A 89 0.39 -3.35 -4.42
C MET A 89 1.73 -3.78 -3.85
N ARG A 90 2.67 -4.07 -4.73
CA ARG A 90 4.02 -4.53 -4.41
C ARG A 90 5.03 -3.63 -5.12
N VAL A 91 6.15 -3.36 -4.47
CA VAL A 91 7.33 -2.76 -5.11
C VAL A 91 8.53 -3.64 -4.78
N LEU A 92 9.37 -3.91 -5.78
CA LEU A 92 10.64 -4.60 -5.58
C LEU A 92 11.69 -3.56 -5.19
N THR A 93 12.27 -3.70 -4.01
CA THR A 93 13.28 -2.77 -3.49
C THR A 93 14.30 -3.51 -2.62
N ALA A 94 15.52 -2.99 -2.59
CA ALA A 94 16.58 -3.45 -1.70
C ALA A 94 16.75 -2.43 -0.57
N LEU A 95 16.32 -2.79 0.63
CA LEU A 95 16.42 -1.96 1.83
C LEU A 95 17.33 -2.66 2.85
N ASP A 96 18.30 -1.94 3.40
CA ASP A 96 19.00 -2.37 4.61
C ASP A 96 18.27 -1.79 5.83
N LEU A 97 17.50 -2.65 6.49
CA LEU A 97 16.72 -2.29 7.68
C LEU A 97 17.36 -2.81 8.98
N SER A 98 18.61 -3.28 8.93
CA SER A 98 19.25 -4.01 10.04
C SER A 98 19.39 -3.22 11.34
N THR A 99 19.49 -1.89 11.25
CA THR A 99 19.61 -0.98 12.40
C THR A 99 18.25 -0.45 12.88
N TYR A 100 17.17 -0.72 12.16
CA TYR A 100 15.84 -0.20 12.44
C TYR A 100 14.94 -1.25 13.09
N SER A 101 14.05 -0.82 13.98
CA SER A 101 13.13 -1.71 14.69
C SER A 101 11.66 -1.52 14.31
N GLN A 102 11.33 -0.47 13.54
CA GLN A 102 9.95 -0.13 13.22
C GLN A 102 9.80 0.44 11.81
N ILE A 103 8.79 -0.06 11.09
CA ILE A 103 8.24 0.62 9.90
C ILE A 103 6.99 1.39 10.33
N ARG A 104 6.94 2.67 9.95
CA ARG A 104 5.84 3.59 10.19
C ARG A 104 5.14 3.93 8.87
N LEU A 105 3.82 3.97 8.92
CA LEU A 105 3.00 4.39 7.80
C LEU A 105 2.19 5.59 8.24
N ARG A 106 2.25 6.66 7.46
CA ARG A 106 1.35 7.80 7.59
C ARG A 106 0.26 7.66 6.53
N VAL A 107 -0.83 7.07 6.96
CA VAL A 107 -1.99 6.73 6.13
C VAL A 107 -3.26 7.27 6.77
N ARG A 108 -4.32 7.39 5.97
CA ARG A 108 -5.70 7.50 6.45
C ARG A 108 -6.52 6.36 5.81
N ALA A 109 -7.80 6.18 6.12
CA ALA A 109 -8.66 5.29 5.34
C ALA A 109 -10.03 5.91 5.06
N GLN A 110 -10.67 5.47 3.99
CA GLN A 110 -12.02 5.84 3.56
C GLN A 110 -12.65 4.65 2.87
N GLY A 111 -13.97 4.49 3.02
CA GLY A 111 -14.70 3.33 2.54
C GLY A 111 -14.91 2.27 3.61
N ASN A 112 -15.29 1.07 3.18
CA ASN A 112 -15.76 0.02 4.10
C ASN A 112 -14.63 -0.93 4.58
N SER A 113 -13.44 -0.86 3.97
CA SER A 113 -12.29 -1.69 4.36
C SER A 113 -11.41 -0.95 5.37
N SER A 114 -11.25 -1.54 6.55
CA SER A 114 -10.39 -1.02 7.61
C SER A 114 -9.19 -1.93 7.92
N GLY A 115 -9.20 -3.18 7.45
CA GLY A 115 -8.15 -4.16 7.69
C GLY A 115 -7.12 -4.17 6.56
N TYR A 116 -5.84 -4.05 6.93
CA TYR A 116 -4.72 -4.04 6.01
C TYR A 116 -3.62 -4.98 6.50
N LYS A 117 -2.76 -5.39 5.58
CA LYS A 117 -1.59 -6.21 5.87
C LYS A 117 -0.37 -5.63 5.17
N MET A 118 0.72 -5.47 5.91
CA MET A 118 2.04 -5.22 5.35
C MET A 118 2.77 -6.56 5.22
N VAL A 119 3.46 -6.76 4.11
CA VAL A 119 4.24 -7.96 3.83
C VAL A 119 5.66 -7.53 3.45
N LEU A 120 6.65 -8.09 4.12
CA LEU A 120 8.07 -7.95 3.78
C LEU A 120 8.63 -9.29 3.35
N ARG A 121 9.57 -9.25 2.39
CA ARG A 121 10.29 -10.42 1.88
C ARG A 121 11.78 -10.20 2.01
N HIS A 122 12.52 -11.30 2.17
CA HIS A 122 13.95 -11.25 2.44
C HIS A 122 14.76 -11.50 1.16
N LYS A 123 15.70 -10.61 0.83
CA LYS A 123 16.83 -10.85 -0.11
C LYS A 123 16.58 -11.86 -1.26
N GLY A 124 15.76 -11.50 -2.24
CA GLY A 124 15.53 -12.31 -3.45
C GLY A 124 14.60 -13.51 -3.24
N GLU A 125 14.06 -13.67 -2.03
CA GLU A 125 13.01 -14.64 -1.68
C GLU A 125 11.61 -14.07 -1.96
N ASP A 126 11.46 -13.58 -3.18
CA ASP A 126 10.42 -12.66 -3.58
C ASP A 126 9.07 -13.35 -3.85
N ASP A 127 9.05 -14.66 -4.08
CA ASP A 127 7.85 -15.41 -4.41
C ASP A 127 7.71 -16.68 -3.57
N GLU A 128 6.63 -17.44 -3.75
CA GLU A 128 6.51 -18.75 -3.11
C GLU A 128 7.66 -19.68 -3.54
N PRO A 129 8.15 -20.58 -2.67
CA PRO A 129 7.58 -20.97 -1.36
C PRO A 129 8.21 -20.24 -0.16
N TYR A 130 8.89 -19.12 -0.40
CA TYR A 130 9.69 -18.49 0.65
C TYR A 130 8.86 -17.78 1.72
N PRO A 131 9.37 -17.70 2.97
CA PRO A 131 8.63 -17.10 4.07
C PRO A 131 8.39 -15.60 3.86
N THR A 132 7.27 -15.14 4.40
CA THR A 132 6.90 -13.73 4.44
C THR A 132 6.83 -13.23 5.88
N TYR A 133 7.28 -12.00 6.11
CA TYR A 133 7.09 -11.32 7.39
C TYR A 133 5.87 -10.40 7.27
N GLU A 134 4.83 -10.70 8.04
CA GLU A 134 3.52 -10.08 7.88
C GLU A 134 3.09 -9.34 9.14
N GLN A 135 2.51 -8.15 8.97
CA GLN A 135 1.88 -7.40 10.05
C GLN A 135 0.49 -6.92 9.60
N PHE A 136 -0.54 -7.37 10.31
CA PHE A 136 -1.89 -6.84 10.16
C PHE A 136 -2.04 -5.55 10.94
N PHE A 137 -2.78 -4.60 10.39
CA PHE A 137 -3.10 -3.34 11.05
C PHE A 137 -4.46 -2.82 10.60
N GLN A 138 -5.02 -1.90 11.39
CA GLN A 138 -6.25 -1.21 11.04
C GLN A 138 -5.99 0.27 10.79
N VAL A 139 -6.67 0.83 9.79
CA VAL A 139 -6.67 2.27 9.52
C VAL A 139 -8.11 2.74 9.51
N LYS A 140 -8.37 3.86 10.19
CA LYS A 140 -9.68 4.51 10.27
C LYS A 140 -9.61 5.90 9.63
#